data_AF-A0A059KNI5-F1
#
_entry.id   AF-A0A059KNI5-F1
#
_cell.length_a   1.000
_cell.length_b   1.000
_cell.length_c   1.000
_cell.angle_alpha   90.00
_cell.angle_beta   90.00
_cell.angle_gamma   90.00
#
_symmetry.space_group_name_H-M   'P 1'
#
loop_
_entity.id
_entity.type
_entity.pdbx_description
1 polymer ?
#
loop_
_entity_poly.entity_id
_entity_poly.type
_entity_poly.pdbx_seq_one_letter_code
_entity_poly.pdbx_strand_id
1 'polypeptide(L)'
;MSDDAPQRRLAGLEAVFRRIATTRMRGVPVLNPALSVQAIGFGPDPLRTAPDAAPTMLGVLVTPWFMNLLRLPLRPVDGRDAAALQAAGLAPLGRTVVRRYGEHALDFTGAHEAGEASGRSEAPGFMLGAWEQASLFSPMFAFADQPAAVATAREVMRLLRQSWRETAPPPAPPRHPREGEDPREPAAAAVVGARLRGHDGVGGPAGVGGPGRERMR
;
A
#
# COMPACT_ATOMS: atom_id res chain seq x y z
N MET A 1 -21.45 -19.50 3.64
CA MET A 1 -20.75 -19.03 4.85
C MET A 1 -20.38 -17.58 4.60
N SER A 2 -21.14 -16.64 5.18
CA SER A 2 -21.33 -15.30 4.61
C SER A 2 -20.11 -14.41 4.47
N ASP A 3 -20.21 -13.51 3.48
CA ASP A 3 -19.23 -12.54 2.99
C ASP A 3 -19.03 -11.34 3.95
N ASP A 4 -19.01 -11.60 5.27
CA ASP A 4 -18.87 -10.57 6.32
C ASP A 4 -17.39 -10.24 6.62
N ALA A 5 -16.45 -10.69 5.77
CA ALA A 5 -15.02 -10.45 5.98
C ALA A 5 -14.67 -8.95 5.95
N PRO A 6 -15.20 -8.11 5.02
CA PRO A 6 -15.02 -6.66 5.07
C PRO A 6 -15.53 -6.06 6.40
N GLN A 7 -16.74 -6.42 6.83
CA GLN A 7 -17.39 -5.88 8.02
C GLN A 7 -16.61 -6.20 9.29
N ARG A 8 -16.16 -7.46 9.45
CA ARG A 8 -15.25 -7.84 10.56
C ARG A 8 -13.94 -7.08 10.53
N ARG A 9 -13.39 -6.83 9.33
CA ARG A 9 -12.13 -6.10 9.15
C ARG A 9 -12.27 -4.62 9.56
N LEU A 10 -13.38 -3.98 9.22
CA LEU A 10 -13.70 -2.61 9.63
C LEU A 10 -14.02 -2.50 11.12
N ALA A 11 -14.78 -3.45 11.69
CA ALA A 11 -15.03 -3.50 13.13
C ALA A 11 -13.71 -3.61 13.94
N GLY A 12 -12.76 -4.43 13.47
CA GLY A 12 -11.42 -4.53 14.04
C GLY A 12 -10.60 -3.24 13.94
N LEU A 13 -10.65 -2.54 12.79
CA LEU A 13 -10.04 -1.22 12.60
C LEU A 13 -10.59 -0.22 13.63
N GLU A 14 -11.92 -0.08 13.72
CA GLU A 14 -12.53 0.86 14.65
C GLU A 14 -12.25 0.50 16.12
N ALA A 15 -12.31 -0.77 16.51
CA ALA A 15 -12.02 -1.22 17.86
C ALA A 15 -10.58 -0.86 18.29
N VAL A 16 -9.61 -1.08 17.40
CA VAL A 16 -8.21 -0.69 17.61
C VAL A 16 -8.05 0.82 17.76
N PHE A 17 -8.65 1.62 16.89
CA PHE A 17 -8.55 3.08 17.00
C PHE A 17 -9.32 3.65 18.21
N ARG A 18 -10.43 3.01 18.64
CA ARG A 18 -11.10 3.32 19.91
C ARG A 18 -10.20 3.04 21.11
N ARG A 19 -9.46 1.91 21.12
CA ARG A 19 -8.43 1.63 22.14
C ARG A 19 -7.33 2.70 22.12
N ILE A 20 -6.86 3.13 20.95
CA ILE A 20 -5.86 4.21 20.83
C ILE A 20 -6.37 5.52 21.44
N ALA A 21 -7.63 5.88 21.17
CA ALA A 21 -8.30 7.06 21.73
C ALA A 21 -8.32 7.07 23.26
N THR A 22 -8.63 5.92 23.89
CA THR A 22 -8.77 5.80 25.35
C THR A 22 -7.45 5.49 26.08
N THR A 23 -6.38 5.14 25.36
CA THR A 23 -5.05 4.84 25.91
C THR A 23 -4.01 5.89 25.49
N ARG A 24 -3.28 5.68 24.40
CA ARG A 24 -2.15 6.51 23.94
C ARG A 24 -2.51 7.98 23.66
N MET A 25 -3.74 8.25 23.22
CA MET A 25 -4.18 9.61 22.92
C MET A 25 -4.92 10.28 24.09
N ARG A 26 -5.20 9.57 25.18
CA ARG A 26 -6.00 10.09 26.30
C ARG A 26 -5.31 11.31 26.92
N GLY A 27 -6.03 12.44 26.98
CA GLY A 27 -5.52 13.69 27.56
C GLY A 27 -4.59 14.48 26.66
N VAL A 28 -4.32 14.03 25.42
CA VAL A 28 -3.60 14.86 24.44
C VAL A 28 -4.52 16.00 23.98
N PRO A 29 -4.09 17.28 24.04
CA PRO A 29 -4.96 18.43 23.71
C PRO A 29 -5.53 18.45 22.29
N VAL A 30 -4.99 17.63 21.37
CA VAL A 30 -5.38 17.53 19.95
C VAL A 30 -6.73 16.82 19.71
N LEU A 31 -7.32 16.23 20.75
CA LEU A 31 -8.60 15.51 20.64
C LEU A 31 -9.79 16.49 20.54
N ASN A 32 -10.55 16.38 19.45
CA ASN A 32 -11.88 16.98 19.34
C ASN A 32 -12.93 16.06 20.02
N PRO A 33 -13.51 16.44 21.17
CA PRO A 33 -14.44 15.59 21.92
C PRO A 33 -15.81 15.42 21.27
N ALA A 34 -16.16 16.22 20.26
CA ALA A 34 -17.40 16.09 19.49
C ALA A 34 -17.34 14.98 18.43
N LEU A 35 -16.17 14.34 18.26
CA LEU A 35 -15.92 13.30 17.27
C LEU A 35 -15.67 11.93 17.90
N SER A 36 -15.85 10.90 17.08
CA SER A 36 -15.66 9.51 17.44
C SER A 36 -14.95 8.76 16.31
N VAL A 37 -14.37 7.61 16.64
CA VAL A 37 -13.70 6.74 15.67
C VAL A 37 -14.75 6.06 14.79
N GLN A 38 -14.66 6.29 13.47
CA GLN A 38 -15.59 5.74 12.49
C GLN A 38 -14.91 5.44 11.14
N ALA A 39 -15.14 4.24 10.61
CA ALA A 39 -14.74 3.82 9.27
C ALA A 39 -15.84 4.17 8.25
N ILE A 40 -15.51 4.98 7.25
CA ILE A 40 -16.51 5.63 6.38
C ILE A 40 -16.24 5.29 4.91
N GLY A 41 -17.28 4.79 4.25
CA GLY A 41 -17.29 4.61 2.81
C GLY A 41 -16.31 3.56 2.29
N PHE A 42 -15.82 2.65 3.13
CA PHE A 42 -14.93 1.56 2.70
C PHE A 42 -15.61 0.67 1.63
N GLY A 43 -14.83 0.31 0.62
CA GLY A 43 -15.19 -0.66 -0.42
C GLY A 43 -13.92 -1.16 -1.13
N PRO A 44 -14.03 -1.99 -2.17
CA PRO A 44 -12.87 -2.48 -2.91
C PRO A 44 -11.94 -1.34 -3.36
N ASP A 45 -10.65 -1.48 -3.10
CA ASP A 45 -9.63 -0.57 -3.63
C ASP A 45 -9.52 -0.79 -5.15
N PRO A 46 -9.70 0.25 -5.98
CA PRO A 46 -9.59 0.10 -7.43
C PRO A 46 -8.14 -0.07 -7.93
N LEU A 47 -7.13 0.17 -7.09
CA LEU A 47 -5.74 -0.07 -7.48
C LEU A 47 -5.44 -1.56 -7.66
N ARG A 48 -4.89 -1.90 -8.83
CA ARG A 48 -4.39 -3.25 -9.12
C ARG A 48 -3.20 -3.59 -8.22
N THR A 49 -3.36 -4.64 -7.43
CA THR A 49 -2.27 -5.33 -6.72
C THR A 49 -1.71 -6.47 -7.57
N ALA A 50 -0.69 -7.18 -7.09
CA ALA A 50 -0.24 -8.43 -7.71
C ALA A 50 -1.39 -9.48 -7.72
N PRO A 51 -1.42 -10.45 -8.67
CA PRO A 51 -2.53 -11.40 -8.82
C PRO A 51 -2.77 -12.30 -7.60
N ASP A 52 -1.73 -12.53 -6.80
CA ASP A 52 -1.67 -13.32 -5.58
C ASP A 52 -1.85 -12.50 -4.29
N ALA A 53 -1.85 -11.16 -4.40
CA ALA A 53 -2.01 -10.26 -3.26
C ALA A 53 -3.43 -10.34 -2.67
N ALA A 54 -3.53 -10.22 -1.34
CA ALA A 54 -4.82 -10.10 -0.67
C ALA A 54 -5.55 -8.83 -1.13
N PRO A 55 -6.86 -8.89 -1.48
CA PRO A 55 -7.60 -7.71 -1.91
C PRO A 55 -7.59 -6.63 -0.82
N THR A 56 -7.48 -5.39 -1.27
CA THR A 56 -7.46 -4.20 -0.40
C THR A 56 -8.80 -3.47 -0.45
N MET A 57 -9.12 -2.76 0.62
CA MET A 57 -10.24 -1.83 0.70
C MET A 57 -9.75 -0.40 0.79
N LEU A 58 -10.41 0.52 0.11
CA LEU A 58 -10.20 1.96 0.22
C LEU A 58 -11.38 2.61 0.95
N GLY A 59 -11.09 3.42 1.97
CA GLY A 59 -12.09 4.20 2.71
C GLY A 59 -11.45 5.23 3.63
N VAL A 60 -12.26 6.09 4.24
CA VAL A 60 -11.77 7.13 5.16
C VAL A 60 -11.96 6.69 6.60
N LEU A 61 -10.92 6.86 7.43
CA LEU A 61 -11.02 6.74 8.88
C LEU A 61 -11.09 8.13 9.49
N VAL A 62 -12.20 8.42 10.16
CA VAL A 62 -12.35 9.58 11.05
C VAL A 62 -11.95 9.16 12.45
N THR A 63 -11.18 10.01 13.13
CA THR A 63 -10.85 9.92 14.56
C THR A 63 -10.99 11.31 15.18
N PRO A 64 -10.99 11.43 16.52
CA PRO A 64 -10.93 12.73 17.19
C PRO A 64 -9.69 13.59 16.90
N TRP A 65 -8.63 13.06 16.28
CA TRP A 65 -7.37 13.78 16.06
C TRP A 65 -6.93 13.88 14.59
N PHE A 66 -7.33 12.94 13.73
CA PHE A 66 -7.14 13.01 12.27
C PHE A 66 -8.35 12.49 11.48
N MET A 67 -8.39 12.87 10.20
CA MET A 67 -9.10 12.17 9.13
C MET A 67 -8.09 11.71 8.08
N ASN A 68 -8.00 10.41 7.82
CA ASN A 68 -7.06 9.81 6.87
C ASN A 68 -7.82 8.94 5.85
N LEU A 69 -7.35 8.93 4.60
CA LEU A 69 -7.71 7.94 3.60
C LEU A 69 -6.84 6.69 3.81
N LEU A 70 -7.44 5.50 3.94
CA LEU A 70 -6.75 4.25 4.25
C LEU A 70 -6.90 3.24 3.11
N ARG A 71 -5.78 2.61 2.72
CA ARG A 71 -5.75 1.35 1.97
C ARG A 71 -5.50 0.20 2.93
N LEU A 72 -6.53 -0.59 3.19
CA LEU A 72 -6.54 -1.64 4.21
C LEU A 72 -6.71 -3.02 3.56
N PRO A 73 -5.71 -3.92 3.62
CA PRO A 73 -5.89 -5.31 3.20
C PRO A 73 -7.06 -6.00 3.93
N LEU A 74 -7.85 -6.81 3.22
CA LEU A 74 -8.95 -7.59 3.82
C LEU A 74 -8.45 -8.60 4.86
N ARG A 75 -7.26 -9.17 4.64
CA ARG A 75 -6.57 -10.04 5.60
C ARG A 75 -5.44 -9.26 6.28
N PRO A 76 -5.21 -9.38 7.60
CA PRO A 76 -4.07 -8.75 8.25
C PRO A 76 -2.74 -9.15 7.59
N VAL A 77 -1.89 -8.16 7.34
CA VAL A 77 -0.49 -8.34 6.88
C VAL A 77 0.42 -7.97 8.05
N ASP A 78 1.47 -8.75 8.34
CA ASP A 78 2.46 -8.30 9.32
C ASP A 78 3.27 -7.14 8.73
N GLY A 79 3.28 -6.00 9.41
CA GLY A 79 4.05 -4.83 8.99
C GLY A 79 5.54 -4.94 9.29
N ARG A 80 5.96 -5.94 10.08
CA ARG A 80 7.38 -6.20 10.33
C ARG A 80 8.02 -7.14 9.30
N ASP A 81 7.22 -7.78 8.46
CA ASP A 81 7.68 -8.56 7.33
C ASP A 81 7.67 -7.71 6.04
N ALA A 82 8.86 -7.33 5.58
CA ALA A 82 9.02 -6.55 4.35
C ALA A 82 8.60 -7.31 3.08
N ALA A 83 8.71 -8.64 3.06
CA ALA A 83 8.25 -9.46 1.95
C ALA A 83 6.72 -9.54 1.92
N ALA A 84 6.08 -9.68 3.09
CA ALA A 84 4.62 -9.64 3.21
C ALA A 84 4.03 -8.27 2.79
N LEU A 85 4.67 -7.17 3.19
CA LEU A 85 4.30 -5.82 2.74
C LEU A 85 4.42 -5.68 1.21
N GLN A 86 5.54 -6.14 0.64
CA GLN A 86 5.79 -6.09 -0.80
C GLN A 86 4.78 -6.95 -1.59
N ALA A 87 4.48 -8.16 -1.12
CA ALA A 87 3.47 -9.04 -1.71
C ALA A 87 2.05 -8.44 -1.64
N ALA A 88 1.72 -7.76 -0.53
CA ALA A 88 0.45 -7.05 -0.38
C ALA A 88 0.36 -5.72 -1.17
N GLY A 89 1.44 -5.28 -1.82
CA GLY A 89 1.49 -4.00 -2.53
C GLY A 89 1.37 -2.78 -1.60
N LEU A 90 1.87 -2.89 -0.37
CA LEU A 90 1.92 -1.83 0.64
C LEU A 90 3.31 -1.20 0.73
N ALA A 91 3.35 0.07 1.15
CA ALA A 91 4.56 0.80 1.49
C ALA A 91 5.24 0.20 2.74
N PRO A 92 6.58 0.21 2.80
CA PRO A 92 7.31 -0.06 4.03
C PRO A 92 6.88 0.88 5.16
N LEU A 93 6.96 0.42 6.41
CA LEU A 93 6.54 1.23 7.57
C LEU A 93 7.31 2.55 7.65
N GLY A 94 6.59 3.65 7.85
CA GLY A 94 7.15 5.00 7.90
C GLY A 94 7.71 5.51 6.57
N ARG A 95 7.54 4.78 5.46
CA ARG A 95 7.84 5.27 4.11
C ARG A 95 6.58 5.74 3.41
N THR A 96 6.70 6.88 2.74
CA THR A 96 5.67 7.46 1.89
C THR A 96 5.85 7.01 0.45
N VAL A 97 4.76 6.65 -0.22
CA VAL A 97 4.70 6.33 -1.65
C VAL A 97 3.53 7.07 -2.29
N VAL A 98 3.70 7.54 -3.52
CA VAL A 98 2.62 8.18 -4.27
C VAL A 98 1.69 7.12 -4.82
N ARG A 99 0.39 7.19 -4.49
CA ARG A 99 -0.68 6.40 -5.12
C ARG A 99 -1.55 7.32 -5.97
N ARG A 100 -1.97 6.86 -7.16
CA ARG A 100 -2.81 7.64 -8.07
C ARG A 100 -4.25 7.14 -8.11
N TYR A 101 -5.17 7.94 -7.60
CA TYR A 101 -6.60 7.71 -7.68
C TYR A 101 -7.20 8.64 -8.73
N GLY A 102 -7.15 8.15 -9.98
CA GLY A 102 -7.41 8.92 -11.18
C GLY A 102 -6.40 10.06 -11.36
N GLU A 103 -6.90 11.29 -11.42
CA GLU A 103 -6.04 12.48 -11.56
C GLU A 103 -5.27 12.79 -10.26
N HIS A 104 -5.79 12.36 -9.11
CA HIS A 104 -5.22 12.68 -7.80
C HIS A 104 -4.02 11.80 -7.46
N ALA A 105 -2.84 12.41 -7.34
CA ALA A 105 -1.68 11.82 -6.70
C ALA A 105 -1.72 12.09 -5.20
N LEU A 106 -1.65 11.04 -4.38
CA LEU A 106 -1.76 11.11 -2.92
C LEU A 106 -0.58 10.42 -2.25
N ASP A 107 -0.06 11.06 -1.20
CA ASP A 107 1.07 10.58 -0.42
C ASP A 107 0.61 9.59 0.66
N PHE A 108 0.78 8.30 0.39
CA PHE A 108 0.41 7.21 1.28
C PHE A 108 1.62 6.72 2.09
N THR A 109 1.54 6.80 3.41
CA THR A 109 2.58 6.30 4.32
C THR A 109 2.20 4.94 4.87
N GLY A 110 3.15 3.99 4.83
CA GLY A 110 3.00 2.66 5.43
C GLY A 110 2.90 2.74 6.96
N ALA A 111 1.87 2.12 7.53
CA ALA A 111 1.56 2.14 8.95
C ALA A 111 1.19 0.74 9.45
N HIS A 112 1.35 0.49 10.75
CA HIS A 112 1.09 -0.80 11.37
C HIS A 112 0.67 -0.64 12.82
N GLU A 113 -0.23 -1.52 13.26
CA GLU A 113 -0.57 -1.74 14.65
C GLU A 113 -0.54 -3.26 14.89
N ALA A 114 0.36 -3.68 15.77
CA ALA A 114 0.47 -5.07 16.17
C ALA A 114 -0.80 -5.53 16.89
N GLY A 115 -1.16 -6.80 16.71
CA GLY A 115 -2.04 -7.45 17.67
C GLY A 115 -1.39 -7.46 19.06
N GLU A 116 -2.20 -7.34 20.11
CA GLU A 116 -1.70 -7.58 21.46
C GLU A 116 -1.37 -9.07 21.63
N ALA A 117 -0.08 -9.40 21.58
CA ALA A 117 0.43 -10.71 21.97
C ALA A 117 0.45 -10.85 23.51
N SER A 118 -0.72 -10.72 24.14
CA SER A 118 -0.89 -10.87 25.58
C SER A 118 -2.01 -11.85 25.90
N GLY A 119 -1.63 -13.05 26.35
CA GLY A 119 -2.53 -14.09 26.85
C GLY A 119 -3.16 -13.75 28.21
N ARG A 120 -3.84 -12.60 28.29
CA ARG A 120 -4.62 -12.10 29.44
C ARG A 120 -5.89 -11.35 29.02
N SER A 121 -6.28 -11.41 27.74
CA SER A 121 -7.54 -10.86 27.26
C SER A 121 -8.38 -11.98 26.66
N GLU A 122 -9.57 -12.20 27.22
CA GLU A 122 -10.61 -13.12 26.70
C GLU A 122 -11.22 -12.62 25.38
N ALA A 123 -11.03 -11.33 25.05
CA ALA A 123 -11.45 -10.79 23.77
C ALA A 123 -10.49 -11.26 22.66
N PRO A 124 -10.99 -11.82 21.54
CA PRO A 124 -10.13 -12.27 20.44
C PRO A 124 -9.24 -11.13 19.96
N GLY A 125 -7.93 -11.32 20.05
CA GLY A 125 -6.94 -10.29 19.76
C GLY A 125 -7.01 -9.82 18.31
N PHE A 126 -7.70 -8.70 18.06
CA PHE A 126 -7.84 -8.11 16.74
C PHE A 126 -6.49 -7.59 16.23
N MET A 127 -5.77 -8.43 15.47
CA MET A 127 -4.60 -8.00 14.73
C MET A 127 -5.03 -7.07 13.59
N LEU A 128 -4.82 -5.77 13.74
CA LEU A 128 -4.99 -4.85 12.61
C LEU A 128 -3.89 -5.09 11.56
N GLY A 129 -2.64 -5.26 11.98
CA GLY A 129 -1.53 -5.46 11.04
C GLY A 129 -1.22 -4.16 10.28
N ALA A 130 -0.70 -4.29 9.07
CA ALA A 130 -0.32 -3.17 8.22
C ALA A 130 -1.47 -2.60 7.37
N TRP A 131 -1.35 -1.30 7.06
CA TRP A 131 -2.15 -0.55 6.09
C TRP A 131 -1.30 0.59 5.49
N GLU A 132 -1.78 1.24 4.43
CA GLU A 132 -1.27 2.55 4.02
C GLU A 132 -2.29 3.64 4.37
N GLN A 133 -1.81 4.83 4.73
CA GLN A 133 -2.67 5.99 5.00
C GLN A 133 -2.15 7.28 4.35
N ALA A 134 -3.05 8.07 3.77
CA ALA A 134 -2.80 9.45 3.35
C ALA A 134 -3.61 10.39 4.25
N SER A 135 -2.96 11.41 4.81
CA SER A 135 -3.63 12.37 5.70
C SER A 135 -4.49 13.35 4.91
N LEU A 136 -5.73 13.57 5.36
CA LEU A 136 -6.66 14.53 4.76
C LEU A 136 -6.82 15.76 5.66
N PHE A 137 -7.05 15.54 6.96
CA PHE A 137 -7.19 16.61 7.96
C PHE A 137 -6.52 16.21 9.28
N SER A 138 -5.76 17.15 9.85
CA SER A 138 -5.22 17.10 11.21
C SER A 138 -4.74 18.51 11.59
N PRO A 139 -5.06 19.05 12.78
CA PRO A 139 -5.98 18.49 13.78
C PRO A 139 -7.45 18.61 13.35
N MET A 140 -8.35 17.92 14.06
CA MET A 140 -9.77 17.81 13.69
C MET A 140 -10.68 18.93 14.26
N PHE A 141 -10.12 20.05 14.72
CA PHE A 141 -10.90 21.14 15.33
C PHE A 141 -11.80 21.92 14.36
N ALA A 142 -11.55 21.82 13.05
CA ALA A 142 -12.39 22.46 12.03
C ALA A 142 -13.78 21.80 11.88
N PHE A 143 -14.00 20.63 12.48
CA PHE A 143 -15.27 19.90 12.42
C PHE A 143 -16.06 20.13 13.71
N ALA A 144 -17.23 20.77 13.60
CA ALA A 144 -18.09 21.05 14.75
C ALA A 144 -18.66 19.78 15.39
N ASP A 145 -18.97 18.76 14.59
CA ASP A 145 -19.60 17.52 15.02
C ASP A 145 -19.28 16.31 14.10
N GLN A 146 -19.72 15.12 14.53
CA GLN A 146 -19.57 13.88 13.75
C GLN A 146 -20.28 13.96 12.38
N PRO A 147 -21.54 14.44 12.24
CA PRO A 147 -22.18 14.64 10.93
C PRO A 147 -21.33 15.42 9.92
N ALA A 148 -20.70 16.54 10.32
CA ALA A 148 -19.84 17.34 9.45
C ALA A 148 -18.61 16.55 8.98
N ALA A 149 -17.90 15.88 9.90
CA ALA A 149 -16.76 15.04 9.56
C ALA A 149 -17.16 13.87 8.63
N VAL A 150 -18.33 13.27 8.85
CA VAL A 150 -18.88 12.18 8.04
C VAL A 150 -19.27 12.65 6.63
N ALA A 151 -19.86 13.84 6.51
CA ALA A 151 -20.21 14.43 5.22
C ALA A 151 -18.94 14.66 4.37
N THR A 152 -17.90 15.27 4.95
CA THR A 152 -16.61 15.48 4.29
C THR A 152 -15.94 14.17 3.89
N ALA A 153 -15.89 13.17 4.78
CA ALA A 153 -15.34 11.85 4.47
C ALA A 153 -16.08 11.13 3.33
N ARG A 154 -17.41 11.25 3.27
CA ARG A 154 -18.23 10.73 2.16
C ARG A 154 -17.94 11.46 0.85
N GLU A 155 -17.78 12.78 0.88
CA GLU A 155 -17.51 13.58 -0.31
C GLU A 155 -16.12 13.29 -0.89
N VAL A 156 -15.09 13.15 -0.04
CA VAL A 156 -13.76 12.67 -0.48
C VAL A 156 -13.87 11.32 -1.21
N MET A 157 -14.60 10.36 -0.63
CA MET A 157 -14.80 9.06 -1.29
C MET A 157 -15.64 9.14 -2.57
N ARG A 158 -16.57 10.11 -2.68
CA ARG A 158 -17.36 10.35 -3.89
C ARG A 158 -16.46 10.87 -5.02
N LEU A 159 -15.66 11.91 -4.73
CA LEU A 159 -14.74 12.54 -5.68
C LEU A 159 -13.66 11.56 -6.19
N LEU A 160 -13.01 10.82 -5.28
CA LEU A 160 -11.97 9.84 -5.67
C LEU A 160 -12.55 8.72 -6.56
N ARG A 161 -13.77 8.25 -6.27
CA ARG A 161 -14.46 7.25 -7.10
C ARG A 161 -14.91 7.80 -8.44
N GLN A 162 -15.30 9.06 -8.50
CA GLN A 162 -15.64 9.74 -9.74
C GLN A 162 -14.41 9.88 -10.63
N SER A 163 -13.34 10.51 -10.13
CA SER A 163 -12.08 10.69 -10.87
C SER A 163 -11.49 9.36 -11.35
N TRP A 164 -11.53 8.31 -10.52
CA TRP A 164 -11.13 6.97 -10.97
C TRP A 164 -11.98 6.45 -12.15
N ARG A 165 -13.31 6.60 -12.12
CA ARG A 165 -14.18 6.11 -13.20
C ARG A 165 -13.98 6.86 -14.52
N GLU A 166 -13.67 8.15 -14.43
CA GLU A 166 -13.47 9.04 -15.60
C GLU A 166 -12.10 8.81 -16.27
N THR A 167 -11.09 8.35 -15.51
CA THR A 167 -9.71 8.15 -15.96
C THR A 167 -9.28 6.68 -16.07
N ALA A 168 -10.08 5.74 -15.58
CA ALA A 168 -9.77 4.32 -15.68
C ALA A 168 -9.65 3.94 -17.17
N PRO A 169 -8.54 3.28 -17.58
CA PRO A 169 -8.46 2.78 -18.94
C PRO A 169 -9.62 1.81 -19.20
N PRO A 170 -10.23 1.84 -20.39
CA PRO A 170 -11.33 0.93 -20.72
C PRO A 170 -10.89 -0.52 -20.51
N PRO A 171 -11.81 -1.43 -20.12
CA PRO A 171 -11.46 -2.83 -19.96
C PRO A 171 -10.84 -3.34 -21.25
N ALA A 172 -9.67 -3.96 -21.15
CA ALA A 172 -9.01 -4.55 -22.31
C ALA A 172 -10.01 -5.51 -22.99
N PRO A 173 -10.18 -5.43 -24.32
CA PRO A 173 -11.09 -6.32 -25.02
C PRO A 173 -10.72 -7.78 -24.70
N PRO A 174 -11.71 -8.68 -24.59
CA PRO A 174 -11.43 -10.08 -24.32
C PRO A 174 -10.40 -10.58 -25.34
N ARG A 175 -9.29 -11.14 -24.84
CA ARG A 175 -8.35 -11.85 -25.69
C ARG A 175 -9.03 -13.12 -26.17
N HIS A 176 -9.77 -13.00 -27.28
CA HIS A 176 -10.10 -14.16 -28.09
C HIS A 176 -8.78 -14.86 -28.43
N PRO A 177 -8.67 -16.19 -28.21
CA PRO A 177 -7.57 -16.95 -28.75
C PRO A 177 -7.47 -16.65 -30.25
N ARG A 178 -6.27 -16.39 -30.76
CA ARG A 178 -6.10 -16.21 -32.20
C ARG A 178 -6.44 -17.55 -32.85
N GLU A 179 -7.41 -17.56 -33.74
CA GLU A 179 -7.69 -18.74 -34.57
C GLU A 179 -6.41 -19.04 -35.38
N GLY A 180 -5.74 -20.14 -35.04
CA GLY A 180 -4.44 -20.52 -35.62
C GLY A 180 -3.32 -20.81 -34.62
N GLU A 181 -3.49 -20.58 -33.31
CA GLU A 181 -2.47 -20.95 -32.31
C GLU A 181 -2.53 -22.47 -32.00
N ASP A 182 -1.89 -23.27 -32.87
CA ASP A 182 -1.77 -24.73 -32.76
C ASP A 182 -1.05 -25.14 -31.45
N PRO A 183 -1.59 -26.03 -30.60
CA PRO A 183 -0.95 -26.48 -29.36
C PRO A 183 0.37 -27.27 -29.50
N ARG A 184 1.07 -27.22 -30.65
CA ARG A 184 2.17 -28.13 -31.01
C ARG A 184 3.39 -27.48 -31.69
N GLU A 185 3.79 -26.28 -31.28
CA GLU A 185 5.19 -25.83 -31.47
C GLU A 185 5.91 -25.63 -30.13
N PRO A 186 6.99 -26.39 -29.83
CA PRO A 186 7.85 -26.07 -28.72
C PRO A 186 8.64 -24.79 -29.03
N ALA A 187 8.60 -23.82 -28.13
CA ALA A 187 9.30 -22.55 -28.29
C ALA A 187 10.81 -22.76 -28.53
N ALA A 188 11.26 -22.50 -29.76
CA ALA A 188 12.68 -22.61 -30.12
C ALA A 188 13.50 -21.58 -29.32
N ALA A 189 14.46 -22.08 -28.54
CA ALA A 189 15.32 -21.23 -27.72
C ALA A 189 16.17 -20.30 -28.61
N ALA A 190 16.02 -18.99 -28.43
CA ALA A 190 16.81 -17.98 -29.13
C ALA A 190 18.28 -17.99 -28.64
N VAL A 191 19.11 -18.83 -29.25
CA VAL A 191 20.57 -18.79 -29.09
C VAL A 191 21.11 -17.57 -29.84
N VAL A 192 21.35 -16.47 -29.11
CA VAL A 192 22.10 -15.32 -29.65
C VAL A 192 23.59 -15.65 -29.61
N GLY A 193 24.08 -16.28 -30.68
CA GLY A 193 25.50 -16.43 -30.94
C GLY A 193 26.07 -15.21 -31.65
N ALA A 194 26.95 -14.44 -31.00
CA ALA A 194 27.66 -13.31 -31.61
C ALA A 194 29.19 -13.42 -31.41
N ARG A 195 29.86 -13.98 -32.42
CA ARG A 195 31.31 -14.00 -32.68
C ARG A 195 31.43 -14.05 -34.23
N LEU A 196 32.34 -13.38 -34.93
CA LEU A 196 33.64 -12.76 -34.59
C LEU A 196 34.18 -11.93 -35.80
N ARG A 197 35.31 -11.21 -35.59
CA ARG A 197 36.27 -10.64 -36.60
C ARG A 197 35.80 -9.42 -37.40
N GLY A 198 36.68 -8.50 -37.85
CA GLY A 198 38.15 -8.29 -37.76
C GLY A 198 38.44 -6.85 -38.26
N HIS A 199 39.65 -6.25 -38.31
CA HIS A 199 41.03 -6.72 -38.43
C HIS A 199 41.99 -5.50 -38.18
N ASP A 200 43.25 -5.73 -37.81
CA ASP A 200 44.48 -4.88 -37.93
C ASP A 200 44.50 -3.36 -37.58
N GLY A 201 45.58 -2.75 -37.09
CA GLY A 201 46.90 -3.28 -36.68
C GLY A 201 47.98 -2.18 -36.53
N VAL A 202 49.14 -2.55 -35.94
CA VAL A 202 50.46 -1.85 -35.95
C VAL A 202 50.65 -0.60 -35.06
N GLY A 203 51.72 -0.62 -34.23
CA GLY A 203 52.41 0.59 -33.73
C GLY A 203 52.81 0.64 -32.24
N GLY A 204 53.95 0.04 -31.86
CA GLY A 204 54.67 0.38 -30.59
C GLY A 204 55.74 1.47 -30.82
N PRO A 205 56.76 1.65 -29.94
CA PRO A 205 57.09 0.89 -28.72
C PRO A 205 57.56 1.74 -27.50
N ALA A 206 57.86 1.07 -26.35
CA ALA A 206 58.75 1.45 -25.22
C ALA A 206 58.51 2.82 -24.49
N GLY A 207 58.73 3.03 -23.19
CA GLY A 207 59.26 2.30 -22.01
C GLY A 207 59.32 3.32 -20.83
N VAL A 208 60.00 3.18 -19.68
CA VAL A 208 60.80 2.14 -19.00
C VAL A 208 60.74 2.45 -17.48
N GLY A 209 60.73 1.45 -16.59
CA GLY A 209 61.20 1.59 -15.19
C GLY A 209 60.17 1.44 -14.04
N GLY A 210 60.28 0.34 -13.29
CA GLY A 210 59.92 0.28 -11.85
C GLY A 210 61.21 0.35 -11.00
N PRO A 211 61.30 -0.27 -9.80
CA PRO A 211 60.24 -0.80 -8.91
C PRO A 211 60.39 -0.31 -7.43
N GLY A 212 59.47 -0.66 -6.51
CA GLY A 212 59.62 -0.27 -5.09
C GLY A 212 58.66 -0.90 -4.06
N ARG A 213 59.10 -2.03 -3.47
CA ARG A 213 58.76 -2.71 -2.19
C ARG A 213 57.81 -1.99 -1.19
N GLU A 214 56.79 -2.61 -0.56
CA GLU A 214 56.67 -3.81 0.32
C GLU A 214 56.54 -3.46 1.83
N ARG A 215 55.67 -4.19 2.55
CA ARG A 215 55.43 -4.27 4.03
C ARG A 215 54.62 -3.10 4.62
N MET A 216 53.48 -3.31 5.30
CA MET A 216 53.07 -4.25 6.36
C MET A 216 53.64 -3.90 7.75
N ARG A 217 52.75 -3.34 8.58
CA ARG A 217 52.67 -3.47 10.04
C ARG A 217 51.19 -3.45 10.43
#